data_AF-A0A5Q4C5V3-F1
#
_entry.id   AF-A0A5Q4C5V3-F1
#
_cell.length_a   1.000
_cell.length_b   1.000
_cell.length_c   1.000
_cell.angle_alpha   90.00
_cell.angle_beta   90.00
_cell.angle_gamma   90.00
#
_symmetry.space_group_name_H-M   'P 1'
#
loop_
_entity.id
_entity.type
_entity.pdbx_description
1 polymer ?
#
loop_
_entity_poly.entity_id
_entity_poly.type
_entity_poly.pdbx_seq_one_letter_code
_entity_poly.pdbx_strand_id
1 'polypeptide(L)'
;MESPFFGQEPQPKAASFQGRLQLQEYMFSPTAPPPPGGGLPVLPAIPSHRPPSSPAPLRRSSRKSTPLGPVPSPNRVTRHRTAAGSNCARHARVSTPEPLASSSASAPIILTPKPEPLDWDSDGLALVPYSSTVTPAAQTPGARPKRKRKATGYAPPSTYAHLPPLTDILAPGLLVLFVGLNPGLRTAALGHAYAHPSNLFWKLLHSSGITPRLCSPTEDRKLPHLYGLGNTNIVSRPSRNGAELSKAEMDEGVDVLEDKIRGCRPEVVCIVGKGIWESIWRVRHGRGIRKEEFRYGWQDKGESMGVAVKREEEEGGGEAPNEAWAGAKVFVATSTSGLAATLRPAEKERIWRELGEWCEMRRAQKSTRGR
;
A
#
# COMPACT_ATOMS: atom_id res chain seq x y z
N MET A 1 -64.10 3.43 4.21
CA MET A 1 -62.95 3.35 3.29
C MET A 1 -61.79 4.05 3.98
N GLU A 2 -60.91 3.30 4.64
CA GLU A 2 -59.65 3.82 5.16
C GLU A 2 -58.53 2.90 4.67
N SER A 3 -57.52 3.51 4.05
CA SER A 3 -56.39 2.84 3.44
C SER A 3 -55.34 2.49 4.50
N PRO A 4 -54.76 1.27 4.49
CA PRO A 4 -53.53 0.98 5.21
C PRO A 4 -52.30 1.29 4.32
N PHE A 5 -51.11 1.24 4.90
CA PHE A 5 -49.76 1.44 4.31
C PHE A 5 -49.21 2.87 4.28
N PHE A 6 -48.45 3.21 5.32
CA PHE A 6 -47.06 3.63 5.12
C PHE A 6 -46.20 2.98 6.22
N GLY A 7 -45.24 2.15 5.78
CA GLY A 7 -44.33 1.42 6.66
C GLY A 7 -43.32 2.36 7.31
N GLN A 8 -43.04 2.08 8.59
CA GLN A 8 -41.95 2.65 9.35
C GLN A 8 -40.62 2.32 8.66
N GLU A 9 -39.87 3.35 8.28
CA GLU A 9 -38.51 3.22 7.78
C GLU A 9 -37.61 2.68 8.91
N PRO A 10 -36.84 1.60 8.70
CA PRO A 10 -36.02 1.02 9.77
C PRO A 10 -34.86 1.97 10.10
N GLN A 11 -34.89 2.51 11.32
CA GLN A 11 -33.78 3.25 11.92
C GLN A 11 -32.49 2.42 11.83
N PRO A 12 -31.36 3.00 11.37
CA PRO A 12 -30.10 2.26 11.35
C PRO A 12 -29.67 1.98 12.80
N LYS A 13 -29.61 0.69 13.16
CA LYS A 13 -29.03 0.25 14.43
C LYS A 13 -27.56 0.67 14.44
N ALA A 14 -27.21 1.58 15.35
CA ALA A 14 -25.82 1.83 15.71
C ALA A 14 -25.16 0.50 16.09
N ALA A 15 -24.03 0.17 15.47
CA ALA A 15 -23.25 -0.99 15.84
C ALA A 15 -22.67 -0.74 17.23
N SER A 16 -23.34 -1.23 18.28
CA SER A 16 -22.80 -1.22 19.63
C SER A 16 -21.67 -2.24 19.70
N PHE A 17 -20.42 -1.79 19.61
CA PHE A 17 -19.26 -2.61 19.95
C PHE A 17 -19.13 -2.67 21.48
N GLN A 18 -20.08 -3.35 22.13
CA GLN A 18 -20.00 -3.72 23.54
C GLN A 18 -19.21 -5.03 23.64
N GLY A 19 -17.91 -4.94 23.44
CA GLY A 19 -16.96 -6.00 23.73
C GLY A 19 -15.73 -5.36 24.34
N ARG A 20 -15.41 -5.70 25.58
CA ARG A 20 -14.12 -5.36 26.20
C ARG A 20 -13.04 -5.95 25.30
N LEU A 21 -12.32 -5.11 24.57
CA LEU A 21 -11.25 -5.53 23.65
C LEU A 21 -10.26 -6.43 24.41
N GLN A 22 -10.23 -7.72 24.08
CA GLN A 22 -9.21 -8.62 24.62
C GLN A 22 -7.92 -8.40 23.83
N LEU A 23 -6.96 -7.72 24.45
CA LEU A 23 -5.65 -7.41 23.82
C LEU A 23 -4.97 -8.65 23.22
N GLN A 24 -5.19 -9.81 23.82
CA GLN A 24 -4.65 -11.10 23.39
C GLN A 24 -5.08 -11.50 21.97
N GLU A 25 -6.25 -11.06 21.50
CA GLU A 25 -6.75 -11.34 20.14
C GLU A 25 -6.01 -10.54 19.05
N TYR A 26 -5.29 -9.48 19.42
CA TYR A 26 -4.63 -8.54 18.50
C TYR A 26 -3.12 -8.44 18.67
N MET A 27 -2.59 -8.97 19.78
CA MET A 27 -1.15 -9.05 19.99
C MET A 27 -0.55 -10.11 19.07
N PHE A 28 0.50 -9.73 18.35
CA PHE A 28 1.27 -10.71 17.61
C PHE A 28 2.01 -11.59 18.63
N SER A 29 1.58 -12.84 18.77
CA SER A 29 2.23 -13.86 19.60
C SER A 29 3.30 -14.58 18.78
N PRO A 30 4.60 -14.38 19.06
CA PRO A 30 5.67 -15.10 18.37
C PRO A 30 5.85 -16.50 18.96
N THR A 31 4.89 -17.41 18.82
CA THR A 31 5.10 -18.82 19.19
C THR A 31 4.25 -19.79 18.39
N ALA A 32 4.91 -20.52 17.49
CA ALA A 32 5.05 -21.95 17.67
C ALA A 32 6.56 -22.28 17.57
N PRO A 33 7.18 -22.95 18.57
CA PRO A 33 8.53 -23.48 18.40
C PRO A 33 8.50 -24.61 17.35
N PRO A 34 9.56 -24.82 16.55
CA PRO A 34 9.69 -26.06 15.80
C PRO A 34 9.69 -27.23 16.80
N PRO A 35 9.02 -28.35 16.50
CA PRO A 35 9.02 -29.50 17.38
C PRO A 35 10.46 -29.93 17.67
N PRO A 36 10.81 -30.26 18.92
CA PRO A 36 12.13 -30.78 19.25
C PRO A 36 12.33 -32.08 18.46
N GLY A 37 13.53 -32.23 17.90
CA GLY A 37 13.85 -33.23 16.89
C GLY A 37 13.30 -34.63 17.17
N GLY A 38 12.71 -35.21 16.13
CA GLY A 38 12.33 -36.61 16.03
C GLY A 38 12.34 -36.98 14.55
N GLY A 39 13.01 -38.09 14.22
CA GLY A 39 13.45 -38.49 12.89
C GLY A 39 12.43 -38.43 11.75
N LEU A 40 12.98 -38.25 10.55
CA LEU A 40 12.28 -38.51 9.29
C LEU A 40 11.65 -39.92 9.33
N PRO A 41 10.38 -40.09 8.92
CA PRO A 41 9.83 -41.43 8.75
C PRO A 41 10.54 -42.12 7.59
N VAL A 42 11.18 -43.24 7.91
CA VAL A 42 11.77 -44.19 6.97
C VAL A 42 10.67 -44.72 6.04
N LEU A 43 10.82 -44.47 4.73
CA LEU A 43 10.02 -45.13 3.70
C LEU A 43 10.46 -46.60 3.59
N PRO A 44 9.55 -47.57 3.38
CA PRO A 44 9.93 -48.97 3.23
C PRO A 44 10.70 -49.16 1.92
N ALA A 45 11.79 -49.92 2.02
CA ALA A 45 12.68 -50.25 0.91
C ALA A 45 11.97 -51.06 -0.18
N ILE A 46 12.08 -50.60 -1.42
CA ILE A 46 11.72 -51.36 -2.62
C ILE A 46 12.91 -52.30 -2.94
N PRO A 47 12.71 -53.61 -3.15
CA PRO A 47 13.80 -54.51 -3.50
C PRO A 47 14.29 -54.24 -4.93
N SER A 48 15.60 -54.07 -5.05
CA SER A 48 16.34 -53.93 -6.29
C SER A 48 16.44 -55.27 -7.05
N HIS A 49 15.73 -55.39 -8.18
CA HIS A 49 16.05 -56.39 -9.19
C HIS A 49 16.64 -55.73 -10.44
N ARG A 50 17.80 -56.26 -10.85
CA ARG A 50 18.62 -55.87 -11.99
C ARG A 50 17.93 -56.26 -13.32
N PRO A 51 17.98 -55.45 -14.38
CA PRO A 51 17.34 -55.78 -15.65
C PRO A 51 18.27 -56.61 -16.56
N PRO A 52 17.72 -57.45 -17.45
CA PRO A 52 18.41 -57.86 -18.66
C PRO A 52 17.91 -57.09 -19.90
N SER A 53 18.90 -56.67 -20.70
CA SER A 53 18.95 -56.41 -22.16
C SER A 53 17.66 -56.24 -23.00
N SER A 54 17.65 -55.14 -23.76
CA SER A 54 16.78 -54.79 -24.90
C SER A 54 16.60 -55.89 -25.96
N PRO A 55 15.51 -55.80 -26.76
CA PRO A 55 15.71 -55.52 -28.18
C PRO A 55 14.76 -54.48 -28.82
N ALA A 56 15.35 -53.73 -29.76
CA ALA A 56 14.90 -53.03 -30.99
C ALA A 56 13.51 -52.31 -31.14
N PRO A 57 13.44 -51.19 -31.90
CA PRO A 57 12.29 -50.29 -31.95
C PRO A 57 11.30 -50.62 -33.08
N LEU A 58 9.99 -50.51 -32.79
CA LEU A 58 8.94 -50.51 -33.81
C LEU A 58 8.57 -49.08 -34.23
N ARG A 59 8.79 -48.82 -35.53
CA ARG A 59 8.33 -47.70 -36.35
C ARG A 59 6.90 -47.26 -36.02
N ARG A 60 6.68 -45.94 -35.82
CA ARG A 60 5.36 -45.32 -35.98
C ARG A 60 5.30 -44.47 -37.25
N SER A 61 4.29 -44.78 -38.04
CA SER A 61 3.91 -44.19 -39.32
C SER A 61 3.24 -42.82 -39.14
N SER A 62 3.44 -41.95 -40.14
CA SER A 62 2.87 -40.62 -40.28
C SER A 62 1.51 -40.66 -40.99
N ARG A 63 0.53 -39.88 -40.51
CA ARG A 63 -0.62 -39.46 -41.34
C ARG A 63 -1.18 -38.09 -40.93
N LYS A 64 -0.84 -37.13 -41.81
CA LYS A 64 -1.61 -36.04 -42.44
C LYS A 64 -2.80 -35.40 -41.70
N SER A 65 -2.71 -34.07 -41.69
CA SER A 65 -3.70 -33.05 -41.36
C SER A 65 -4.85 -32.92 -42.36
N THR A 66 -5.97 -32.38 -41.88
CA THR A 66 -7.00 -31.69 -42.69
C THR A 66 -7.52 -30.49 -41.90
N PRO A 67 -7.70 -29.30 -42.52
CA PRO A 67 -8.14 -28.09 -41.83
C PRO A 67 -9.66 -27.86 -41.98
N LEU A 68 -10.33 -27.46 -40.91
CA LEU A 68 -11.72 -26.96 -40.94
C LEU A 68 -11.74 -25.47 -40.56
N GLY A 69 -12.44 -24.69 -41.38
CA GLY A 69 -12.50 -23.23 -41.35
C GLY A 69 -13.33 -22.62 -40.21
N PRO A 70 -13.43 -21.28 -40.17
CA PRO A 70 -13.91 -20.53 -39.02
C PRO A 70 -15.45 -20.47 -38.94
N VAL A 71 -15.97 -20.64 -37.72
CA VAL A 71 -17.39 -20.53 -37.36
C VAL A 71 -17.70 -19.10 -36.91
N PRO A 72 -18.83 -18.48 -37.34
CA PRO A 72 -19.13 -17.08 -37.02
C PRO A 72 -19.79 -16.87 -35.64
N SER A 73 -19.55 -15.67 -35.11
CA SER A 73 -20.01 -15.17 -33.80
C SER A 73 -21.45 -14.65 -33.83
N PRO A 74 -22.27 -14.83 -32.75
CA PRO A 74 -23.59 -14.25 -32.66
C PRO A 74 -23.57 -12.96 -31.83
N ASN A 75 -23.91 -11.82 -32.43
CA ASN A 75 -24.64 -10.73 -31.76
C ASN A 75 -25.01 -9.63 -32.77
N ARG A 76 -26.23 -9.74 -33.29
CA ARG A 76 -26.95 -8.69 -34.01
C ARG A 76 -28.01 -8.14 -33.06
N VAL A 77 -27.85 -6.87 -32.63
CA VAL A 77 -28.96 -6.06 -32.10
C VAL A 77 -29.25 -4.98 -33.13
N THR A 78 -30.47 -5.05 -33.66
CA THR A 78 -31.08 -4.12 -34.59
C THR A 78 -31.48 -2.82 -33.89
N ARG A 79 -31.13 -1.67 -34.48
CA ARG A 79 -31.90 -0.43 -34.34
C ARG A 79 -32.14 0.15 -35.73
N HIS A 80 -33.40 0.15 -36.14
CA HIS A 80 -33.91 0.86 -37.30
C HIS A 80 -33.89 2.37 -37.06
N ARG A 81 -33.43 3.14 -38.04
CA ARG A 81 -33.89 4.52 -38.26
C ARG A 81 -33.71 4.92 -39.74
N THR A 82 -34.83 5.06 -40.43
CA THR A 82 -35.07 5.80 -41.68
C THR A 82 -34.96 7.31 -41.38
N ALA A 83 -34.70 8.26 -42.29
CA ALA A 83 -34.25 8.34 -43.68
C ALA A 83 -33.88 9.82 -43.98
N ALA A 84 -33.30 10.05 -45.16
CA ALA A 84 -33.25 11.30 -45.96
C ALA A 84 -31.97 12.16 -45.90
N GLY A 85 -31.40 12.39 -47.10
CA GLY A 85 -30.82 13.69 -47.45
C GLY A 85 -29.42 13.74 -48.09
N SER A 86 -29.32 13.39 -49.38
CA SER A 86 -28.58 14.10 -50.45
C SER A 86 -27.04 14.13 -50.58
N ASN A 87 -26.65 13.95 -51.86
CA ASN A 87 -25.48 14.46 -52.62
C ASN A 87 -24.17 13.63 -52.75
N CYS A 88 -24.18 12.76 -53.79
CA CYS A 88 -23.42 12.83 -55.06
C CYS A 88 -21.95 13.32 -55.10
N ALA A 89 -21.03 12.43 -55.53
CA ALA A 89 -20.03 12.56 -56.61
C ALA A 89 -18.90 11.51 -56.45
N ARG A 90 -18.94 10.37 -57.18
CA ARG A 90 -18.11 10.04 -58.38
C ARG A 90 -16.61 10.37 -58.29
N HIS A 91 -15.75 9.36 -58.23
CA HIS A 91 -14.98 8.86 -59.39
C HIS A 91 -14.20 7.57 -59.05
N ALA A 92 -14.17 6.67 -60.03
CA ALA A 92 -13.58 5.34 -60.00
C ALA A 92 -12.14 5.33 -60.56
N ARG A 93 -11.30 4.38 -60.12
CA ARG A 93 -10.58 3.47 -61.02
C ARG A 93 -9.93 2.29 -60.28
N VAL A 94 -10.05 1.14 -60.93
CA VAL A 94 -9.51 -0.19 -60.64
C VAL A 94 -8.12 -0.32 -61.25
N SER A 95 -7.23 -1.12 -60.63
CA SER A 95 -6.47 -2.25 -61.26
C SER A 95 -5.25 -2.69 -60.42
N THR A 96 -5.25 -3.97 -60.05
CA THR A 96 -4.12 -4.87 -59.68
C THR A 96 -3.30 -5.27 -60.94
N PRO A 97 -2.13 -5.98 -60.90
CA PRO A 97 -1.69 -7.00 -59.92
C PRO A 97 -0.16 -7.09 -59.55
N GLU A 98 0.10 -8.02 -58.62
CA GLU A 98 1.33 -8.69 -58.06
C GLU A 98 2.37 -9.26 -59.06
N PRO A 99 3.43 -10.04 -58.69
CA PRO A 99 4.19 -10.25 -57.41
C PRO A 99 5.75 -10.41 -57.58
N LEU A 100 6.49 -10.69 -56.47
CA LEU A 100 7.62 -11.65 -56.27
C LEU A 100 8.61 -11.16 -55.17
N ALA A 101 8.71 -11.84 -54.01
CA ALA A 101 9.80 -12.74 -53.56
C ALA A 101 11.20 -12.08 -53.47
N SER A 102 12.06 -12.19 -52.45
CA SER A 102 12.36 -13.23 -51.45
C SER A 102 13.38 -12.69 -50.42
N SER A 103 13.47 -13.35 -49.23
CA SER A 103 14.67 -13.73 -48.41
C SER A 103 15.86 -12.75 -48.24
N SER A 104 16.67 -12.68 -47.18
CA SER A 104 16.94 -13.48 -45.98
C SER A 104 17.98 -12.74 -45.11
N ALA A 105 17.92 -13.03 -43.80
CA ALA A 105 19.05 -13.29 -42.88
C ALA A 105 20.05 -12.18 -42.43
N SER A 106 20.01 -11.98 -41.10
CA SER A 106 21.08 -12.14 -40.10
C SER A 106 22.31 -11.22 -40.08
N ALA A 107 22.47 -10.58 -38.92
CA ALA A 107 23.67 -9.93 -38.40
C ALA A 107 24.84 -10.90 -38.17
N PRO A 108 26.05 -10.36 -37.88
CA PRO A 108 26.53 -10.51 -36.50
C PRO A 108 27.30 -9.32 -35.89
N ILE A 109 27.49 -9.49 -34.59
CA ILE A 109 28.07 -8.69 -33.50
C ILE A 109 29.60 -8.67 -33.57
N ILE A 110 30.27 -7.55 -33.22
CA ILE A 110 31.62 -7.56 -32.59
C ILE A 110 31.73 -6.46 -31.50
N LEU A 111 32.50 -6.82 -30.46
CA LEU A 111 32.70 -6.25 -29.13
C LEU A 111 33.45 -4.90 -29.02
N THR A 112 33.10 -4.18 -27.93
CA THR A 112 33.83 -3.33 -26.93
C THR A 112 35.38 -3.25 -26.98
N PRO A 113 36.11 -2.36 -26.24
CA PRO A 113 35.72 -1.52 -25.08
C PRO A 113 36.30 -0.07 -24.97
N LYS A 114 35.89 0.61 -23.88
CA LYS A 114 36.31 1.91 -23.28
C LYS A 114 37.81 1.98 -22.90
N PRO A 115 38.45 3.16 -22.75
CA PRO A 115 38.48 3.89 -21.46
C PRO A 115 38.42 5.44 -21.55
N GLU A 116 38.17 6.12 -20.42
CA GLU A 116 38.28 7.59 -20.19
C GLU A 116 39.73 8.01 -19.80
N PRO A 117 40.06 9.22 -19.25
CA PRO A 117 39.33 10.50 -19.04
C PRO A 117 40.19 11.76 -19.38
N LEU A 118 39.80 12.95 -18.87
CA LEU A 118 40.56 14.22 -18.71
C LEU A 118 40.47 15.18 -19.92
N ASP A 119 40.33 16.52 -19.83
CA ASP A 119 40.40 17.50 -18.74
C ASP A 119 39.62 18.77 -19.14
N TRP A 120 39.27 19.55 -18.12
CA TRP A 120 38.78 20.93 -18.18
C TRP A 120 39.94 21.89 -18.47
N ASP A 121 39.84 22.77 -19.48
CA ASP A 121 40.24 24.18 -19.30
C ASP A 121 39.94 25.08 -20.53
N SER A 122 39.52 26.30 -20.16
CA SER A 122 39.87 27.61 -20.74
C SER A 122 39.14 28.22 -21.94
N ASP A 123 38.86 29.51 -21.73
CA ASP A 123 38.24 30.54 -22.54
C ASP A 123 38.86 30.76 -23.94
N GLY A 124 38.03 31.23 -24.88
CA GLY A 124 38.49 31.75 -26.16
C GLY A 124 37.38 32.27 -27.06
N LEU A 125 37.16 33.58 -27.05
CA LEU A 125 36.26 34.32 -27.93
C LEU A 125 36.74 34.32 -29.39
N ALA A 126 35.86 34.00 -30.35
CA ALA A 126 35.95 34.49 -31.73
C ALA A 126 34.58 34.43 -32.46
N LEU A 127 34.13 35.58 -32.96
CA LEU A 127 33.14 35.80 -34.04
C LEU A 127 33.80 35.37 -35.37
N VAL A 128 33.21 34.79 -36.43
CA VAL A 128 31.98 34.91 -37.26
C VAL A 128 32.08 33.78 -38.36
N PRO A 129 31.20 33.57 -39.37
CA PRO A 129 29.76 33.83 -39.56
C PRO A 129 28.95 32.62 -40.10
N TYR A 130 27.61 32.73 -39.99
CA TYR A 130 26.54 32.26 -40.88
C TYR A 130 26.67 30.94 -41.69
N SER A 131 25.86 29.93 -41.35
CA SER A 131 25.18 29.10 -42.36
C SER A 131 23.84 28.62 -41.81
N SER A 132 22.77 29.04 -42.48
CA SER A 132 21.39 28.71 -42.16
C SER A 132 21.03 27.35 -42.78
N THR A 133 20.94 26.31 -41.96
CA THR A 133 20.26 25.06 -42.36
C THR A 133 18.95 24.95 -41.60
N VAL A 134 17.86 25.27 -42.30
CA VAL A 134 16.50 25.07 -41.85
C VAL A 134 16.27 23.57 -41.68
N THR A 135 16.17 23.12 -40.43
CA THR A 135 15.77 21.74 -40.10
C THR A 135 14.24 21.73 -39.98
N PRO A 136 13.50 20.85 -40.67
CA PRO A 136 12.06 20.80 -40.54
C PRO A 136 11.68 20.29 -39.14
N ALA A 137 10.84 21.07 -38.45
CA ALA A 137 10.32 20.75 -37.13
C ALA A 137 9.60 19.40 -37.13
N ALA A 138 10.12 18.45 -36.35
CA ALA A 138 9.42 17.23 -36.02
C ALA A 138 8.15 17.58 -35.22
N GLN A 139 6.99 17.29 -35.80
CA GLN A 139 5.69 17.47 -35.17
C GLN A 139 5.62 16.60 -33.91
N THR A 140 5.49 17.25 -32.76
CA THR A 140 5.23 16.57 -31.49
C THR A 140 3.82 15.98 -31.54
N PRO A 141 3.60 14.69 -31.23
CA PRO A 141 2.26 14.14 -31.18
C PRO A 141 1.50 14.81 -30.03
N GLY A 142 0.35 15.43 -30.35
CA GLY A 142 -0.49 16.14 -29.40
C GLY A 142 -0.78 15.31 -28.14
N ALA A 143 -0.58 15.94 -26.98
CA ALA A 143 -0.85 15.34 -25.67
C ALA A 143 -2.32 14.90 -25.59
N ARG A 144 -2.55 13.59 -25.41
CA ARG A 144 -3.89 13.05 -25.16
C ARG A 144 -4.47 13.69 -23.89
N PRO A 145 -5.75 14.13 -23.89
CA PRO A 145 -6.36 14.73 -22.72
C PRO A 145 -6.39 13.72 -21.58
N LYS A 146 -5.74 14.05 -20.45
CA LYS A 146 -5.81 13.25 -19.22
C LYS A 146 -7.27 13.21 -18.77
N ARG A 147 -7.91 12.03 -18.84
CA ARG A 147 -9.23 11.79 -18.23
C ARG A 147 -9.19 12.27 -16.77
N LYS A 148 -9.90 13.34 -16.45
CA LYS A 148 -10.15 13.76 -15.07
C LYS A 148 -10.84 12.57 -14.38
N ARG A 149 -10.15 11.92 -13.44
CA ARG A 149 -10.75 10.85 -12.62
C ARG A 149 -11.88 11.50 -11.84
N LYS A 150 -13.11 10.99 -11.96
CA LYS A 150 -14.24 11.41 -11.12
C LYS A 150 -13.79 11.29 -9.66
N ALA A 151 -14.00 12.34 -8.88
CA ALA A 151 -13.82 12.29 -7.43
C ALA A 151 -14.74 11.19 -6.91
N THR A 152 -14.18 10.08 -6.43
CA THR A 152 -14.97 9.08 -5.76
C THR A 152 -15.23 9.59 -4.37
N GLY A 153 -16.51 9.86 -4.07
CA GLY A 153 -16.95 10.13 -2.71
C GLY A 153 -16.90 8.88 -1.85
N TYR A 154 -17.67 8.92 -0.77
CA TYR A 154 -17.84 7.81 0.16
C TYR A 154 -18.14 6.49 -0.55
N ALA A 155 -17.48 5.41 -0.12
CA ALA A 155 -17.80 4.04 -0.53
C ALA A 155 -18.21 3.24 0.71
N PRO A 156 -19.40 2.58 0.71
CA PRO A 156 -19.84 1.82 1.87
C PRO A 156 -18.91 0.62 2.14
N PRO A 157 -18.82 0.14 3.39
CA PRO A 157 -17.97 -0.99 3.76
C PRO A 157 -18.15 -2.24 2.90
N SER A 158 -19.37 -2.50 2.42
CA SER A 158 -19.70 -3.62 1.53
C SER A 158 -18.93 -3.62 0.21
N THR A 159 -18.45 -2.47 -0.27
CA THR A 159 -17.71 -2.32 -1.54
C THR A 159 -16.46 -3.22 -1.60
N TYR A 160 -15.76 -3.35 -0.47
CA TYR A 160 -14.49 -4.07 -0.37
C TYR A 160 -14.51 -5.15 0.72
N ALA A 161 -15.70 -5.58 1.16
CA ALA A 161 -15.86 -6.59 2.20
C ALA A 161 -15.28 -7.97 1.84
N HIS A 162 -15.02 -8.22 0.55
CA HIS A 162 -14.34 -9.43 0.07
C HIS A 162 -12.83 -9.44 0.33
N LEU A 163 -12.24 -8.29 0.69
CA LEU A 163 -10.82 -8.20 1.04
C LEU A 163 -10.65 -8.47 2.54
N PRO A 164 -9.60 -9.21 2.95
CA PRO A 164 -9.37 -9.46 4.36
C PRO A 164 -8.99 -8.16 5.09
N PRO A 165 -9.34 -8.02 6.38
CA PRO A 165 -8.82 -6.95 7.21
C PRO A 165 -7.30 -7.10 7.36
N LEU A 166 -6.61 -5.98 7.57
CA LEU A 166 -5.19 -6.01 7.91
C LEU A 166 -5.03 -6.29 9.40
N THR A 167 -4.26 -7.32 9.74
CA THR A 167 -3.88 -7.61 11.13
C THR A 167 -3.01 -6.48 11.68
N ASP A 168 -3.36 -5.97 12.85
CA ASP A 168 -2.50 -5.02 13.57
C ASP A 168 -1.21 -5.70 14.05
N ILE A 169 -0.15 -4.90 14.18
CA ILE A 169 1.16 -5.34 14.64
C ILE A 169 1.43 -4.62 15.96
N LEU A 170 0.95 -5.23 17.04
CA LEU A 170 1.03 -4.69 18.40
C LEU A 170 1.89 -5.60 19.28
N ALA A 171 2.72 -4.98 20.12
CA ALA A 171 3.50 -5.64 21.17
C ALA A 171 3.63 -4.68 22.37
N PRO A 172 3.90 -5.16 23.59
CA PRO A 172 4.10 -4.29 24.74
C PRO A 172 5.38 -3.46 24.62
N GLY A 173 5.35 -2.21 25.07
CA GLY A 173 6.56 -1.38 25.20
C GLY A 173 7.25 -1.03 23.89
N LEU A 174 6.50 -0.95 22.78
CA LEU A 174 7.02 -0.52 21.48
C LEU A 174 7.71 0.84 21.59
N LEU A 175 8.81 1.01 20.85
CA LEU A 175 9.47 2.31 20.66
C LEU A 175 8.55 3.27 19.91
N VAL A 176 7.93 2.81 18.81
CA VAL A 176 6.97 3.58 18.02
C VAL A 176 5.82 2.70 17.54
N LEU A 177 4.58 3.12 17.76
CA LEU A 177 3.39 2.60 17.10
C LEU A 177 2.97 3.55 15.97
N PHE A 178 3.01 3.09 14.72
CA PHE A 178 2.54 3.87 13.58
C PHE A 178 1.06 3.67 13.33
N VAL A 179 0.30 4.76 13.26
CA VAL A 179 -1.14 4.78 13.00
C VAL A 179 -1.39 5.26 11.58
N GLY A 180 -1.77 4.33 10.71
CA GLY A 180 -2.21 4.61 9.35
C GLY A 180 -3.69 4.99 9.28
N LEU A 181 -4.14 5.39 8.09
CA LEU A 181 -5.54 5.73 7.87
C LEU A 181 -6.40 4.47 7.83
N ASN A 182 -6.15 3.63 6.84
CA ASN A 182 -6.82 2.36 6.62
C ASN A 182 -6.03 1.52 5.60
N PRO A 183 -6.27 0.20 5.51
CA PRO A 183 -5.66 -0.64 4.48
C PRO A 183 -6.05 -0.19 3.06
N GLY A 184 -5.06 0.14 2.23
CA GLY A 184 -5.28 0.22 0.78
C GLY A 184 -5.56 -1.16 0.18
N LEU A 185 -6.22 -1.24 -0.98
CA LEU A 185 -6.59 -2.53 -1.60
C LEU A 185 -5.43 -3.54 -1.71
N ARG A 186 -4.23 -3.08 -2.11
CA ARG A 186 -3.04 -3.96 -2.20
C ARG A 186 -2.50 -4.36 -0.82
N THR A 187 -2.56 -3.46 0.16
CA THR A 187 -2.18 -3.75 1.55
C THR A 187 -3.09 -4.81 2.15
N ALA A 188 -4.41 -4.70 1.93
CA ALA A 188 -5.38 -5.69 2.35
C ALA A 188 -5.13 -7.04 1.65
N ALA A 189 -5.02 -7.04 0.31
CA ALA A 189 -4.81 -8.27 -0.46
C ALA A 189 -3.50 -9.01 -0.11
N LEU A 190 -2.43 -8.29 0.23
CA LEU A 190 -1.15 -8.89 0.61
C LEU A 190 -1.03 -9.16 2.12
N GLY A 191 -1.91 -8.60 2.95
CA GLY A 191 -1.83 -8.72 4.40
C GLY A 191 -0.60 -8.06 5.02
N HIS A 192 0.01 -7.08 4.34
CA HIS A 192 1.23 -6.39 4.77
C HIS A 192 1.09 -4.87 4.78
N ALA A 193 1.49 -4.24 5.88
CA ALA A 193 1.37 -2.81 6.10
C ALA A 193 2.12 -2.02 4.99
N TYR A 194 1.43 -1.02 4.43
CA TYR A 194 1.99 -0.12 3.41
C TYR A 194 2.58 -0.82 2.17
N ALA A 195 2.10 -2.02 1.80
CA ALA A 195 2.63 -2.82 0.70
C ALA A 195 2.41 -2.26 -0.74
N HIS A 196 1.75 -1.12 -0.92
CA HIS A 196 1.61 -0.53 -2.25
C HIS A 196 2.93 0.09 -2.75
N PRO A 197 3.39 -0.13 -4.01
CA PRO A 197 4.72 0.33 -4.45
C PRO A 197 4.90 1.86 -4.45
N SER A 198 3.79 2.61 -4.61
CA SER A 198 3.80 4.07 -4.51
C SER A 198 3.78 4.58 -3.07
N ASN A 199 3.64 3.71 -2.07
CA ASN A 199 3.71 4.11 -0.68
C ASN A 199 5.17 4.27 -0.26
N LEU A 200 5.49 5.39 0.38
CA LEU A 200 6.85 5.76 0.76
C LEU A 200 7.22 5.32 2.18
N PHE A 201 6.33 4.70 2.94
CA PHE A 201 6.54 4.37 4.36
C PHE A 201 7.88 3.67 4.60
N TRP A 202 8.14 2.57 3.89
CA TRP A 202 9.39 1.80 4.03
C TRP A 202 10.64 2.60 3.67
N LYS A 203 10.55 3.44 2.62
CA LYS A 203 11.65 4.33 2.22
C LYS A 203 11.90 5.41 3.26
N LEU A 204 10.83 6.01 3.81
CA LEU A 204 10.91 7.05 4.83
C LEU A 204 11.38 6.52 6.17
N LEU A 205 11.02 5.28 6.56
CA LEU A 205 11.59 4.63 7.75
C LEU A 205 13.12 4.54 7.65
N HIS A 206 13.62 4.13 6.49
CA HIS A 206 15.04 3.99 6.26
C HIS A 206 15.75 5.35 6.14
N SER A 207 15.27 6.24 5.26
CA SER A 207 15.95 7.53 5.01
C SER A 207 15.91 8.47 6.22
N SER A 208 14.96 8.29 7.13
CA SER A 208 14.94 9.03 8.40
C SER A 208 15.89 8.48 9.46
N GLY A 209 16.36 7.23 9.33
CA GLY A 209 17.14 6.55 10.37
C GLY A 209 16.30 5.79 11.40
N ILE A 210 14.98 5.73 11.24
CA ILE A 210 14.11 4.89 12.10
C ILE A 210 14.48 3.42 11.94
N THR A 211 14.83 2.97 10.75
CA THR A 211 15.41 1.63 10.51
C THR A 211 16.80 1.75 9.90
N PRO A 212 17.77 0.91 10.32
CA PRO A 212 19.16 1.00 9.84
C PRO A 212 19.35 0.52 8.39
N ARG A 213 18.32 -0.11 7.81
CA ARG A 213 18.27 -0.55 6.42
C ARG A 213 16.87 -0.35 5.87
N LEU A 214 16.75 -0.45 4.54
CA LEU A 214 15.46 -0.53 3.88
C LEU A 214 14.81 -1.91 4.17
N CYS A 215 13.74 -1.90 4.95
CA CYS A 215 12.90 -3.08 5.18
C CYS A 215 11.83 -3.21 4.09
N SER A 216 11.40 -4.44 3.84
CA SER A 216 10.32 -4.77 2.92
C SER A 216 8.97 -4.94 3.66
N PRO A 217 7.84 -4.76 2.97
CA PRO A 217 6.51 -4.96 3.58
C PRO A 217 6.32 -6.32 4.26
N THR A 218 6.96 -7.37 3.75
CA THR A 218 6.84 -8.74 4.29
C THR A 218 7.55 -8.93 5.63
N GLU A 219 8.30 -7.93 6.09
CA GLU A 219 9.01 -7.92 7.37
C GLU A 219 8.25 -7.18 8.48
N ASP A 220 7.08 -6.61 8.19
CA ASP A 220 6.28 -5.83 9.12
C ASP A 220 6.07 -6.53 10.48
N ARG A 221 5.70 -7.81 10.46
CA ARG A 221 5.50 -8.62 11.68
C ARG A 221 6.78 -8.87 12.49
N LYS A 222 7.96 -8.66 11.91
CA LYS A 222 9.26 -8.80 12.59
C LYS A 222 9.70 -7.49 13.25
N LEU A 223 9.14 -6.35 12.85
CA LEU A 223 9.57 -5.04 13.34
C LEU A 223 9.42 -4.83 14.85
N PRO A 224 8.41 -5.40 15.56
CA PRO A 224 8.34 -5.29 17.01
C PRO A 224 9.60 -5.86 17.68
N HIS A 225 10.02 -7.04 17.26
CA HIS A 225 11.20 -7.71 17.81
C HIS A 225 12.51 -7.04 17.36
N LEU A 226 12.64 -6.72 16.08
CA LEU A 226 13.89 -6.19 15.52
C LEU A 226 14.16 -4.75 15.98
N TYR A 227 13.12 -3.91 16.06
CA TYR A 227 13.28 -2.47 16.15
C TYR A 227 12.32 -1.78 17.15
N GLY A 228 11.43 -2.54 17.79
CA GLY A 228 10.39 -1.99 18.66
C GLY A 228 9.34 -1.19 17.90
N LEU A 229 9.04 -1.55 16.64
CA LEU A 229 8.08 -0.79 15.81
C LEU A 229 6.82 -1.61 15.56
N GLY A 230 5.66 -0.97 15.69
CA GLY A 230 4.35 -1.58 15.43
C GLY A 230 3.50 -0.78 14.46
N ASN A 231 2.38 -1.36 14.01
CA ASN A 231 1.48 -0.76 13.04
C ASN A 231 0.02 -1.01 13.41
N THR A 232 -0.83 0.01 13.26
CA THR A 232 -2.29 -0.12 13.27
C THR A 232 -2.92 0.93 12.35
N ASN A 233 -4.25 0.93 12.23
CA ASN A 233 -4.99 1.95 11.50
C ASN A 233 -6.16 2.49 12.36
N ILE A 234 -6.52 3.76 12.13
CA ILE A 234 -7.71 4.35 12.74
C ILE A 234 -9.01 3.76 12.18
N VAL A 235 -9.03 3.39 10.89
CA VAL A 235 -10.14 2.68 10.25
C VAL A 235 -9.69 1.29 9.80
N SER A 236 -10.43 0.26 10.21
CA SER A 236 -10.07 -1.14 9.97
C SER A 236 -10.34 -1.61 8.53
N ARG A 237 -11.40 -1.11 7.90
CA ARG A 237 -11.84 -1.61 6.59
C ARG A 237 -10.94 -1.16 5.43
N PRO A 238 -10.76 -2.00 4.40
CA PRO A 238 -10.08 -1.57 3.19
C PRO A 238 -10.85 -0.51 2.40
N SER A 239 -10.10 0.37 1.74
CA SER A 239 -10.65 1.27 0.71
C SER A 239 -9.59 1.55 -0.35
N ARG A 240 -10.00 2.16 -1.47
CA ARG A 240 -9.06 2.53 -2.53
C ARG A 240 -8.23 3.74 -2.15
N ASN A 241 -8.81 4.67 -1.39
CA ASN A 241 -8.18 5.90 -0.94
C ASN A 241 -8.99 6.52 0.22
N GLY A 242 -8.42 7.53 0.88
CA GLY A 242 -9.05 8.19 2.01
C GLY A 242 -10.34 8.95 1.70
N ALA A 243 -10.62 9.34 0.45
CA ALA A 243 -11.86 10.05 0.10
C ALA A 243 -13.10 9.12 0.11
N GLU A 244 -12.89 7.81 0.16
CA GLU A 244 -13.95 6.81 0.29
C GLU A 244 -14.35 6.54 1.75
N LEU A 245 -13.70 7.19 2.71
CA LEU A 245 -14.02 7.12 4.15
C LEU A 245 -14.81 8.35 4.58
N SER A 246 -15.76 8.15 5.48
CA SER A 246 -16.46 9.23 6.15
C SER A 246 -15.65 9.76 7.34
N LYS A 247 -15.98 10.98 7.79
CA LYS A 247 -15.39 11.53 9.03
C LYS A 247 -15.84 10.75 10.26
N ALA A 248 -17.11 10.33 10.29
CA ALA A 248 -17.67 9.54 11.39
C ALA A 248 -16.89 8.23 11.60
N GLU A 249 -16.58 7.49 10.53
CA GLU A 249 -15.78 6.26 10.65
C GLU A 249 -14.38 6.50 11.24
N MET A 250 -13.75 7.62 10.89
CA MET A 250 -12.44 7.96 11.48
C MET A 250 -12.59 8.40 12.93
N ASP A 251 -13.64 9.15 13.27
CA ASP A 251 -13.91 9.62 14.63
C ASP A 251 -14.26 8.45 15.57
N GLU A 252 -15.09 7.49 15.13
CA GLU A 252 -15.39 6.23 15.83
C GLU A 252 -14.14 5.38 16.07
N GLY A 253 -13.14 5.46 15.18
CA GLY A 253 -11.88 4.75 15.31
C GLY A 253 -10.97 5.27 16.43
N VAL A 254 -11.21 6.47 16.97
CA VAL A 254 -10.36 7.09 17.98
C VAL A 254 -10.40 6.32 19.29
N ASP A 255 -11.57 5.91 19.77
CA ASP A 255 -11.70 5.19 21.04
C ASP A 255 -11.02 3.82 20.98
N VAL A 256 -11.20 3.08 19.88
CA VAL A 256 -10.53 1.81 19.64
C VAL A 256 -9.00 1.98 19.60
N LEU A 257 -8.52 3.09 19.02
CA LEU A 257 -7.11 3.41 18.97
C LEU A 257 -6.55 3.72 20.37
N GLU A 258 -7.26 4.50 21.19
CA GLU A 258 -6.90 4.79 22.58
C GLU A 258 -6.76 3.49 23.40
N ASP A 259 -7.69 2.55 23.24
CA ASP A 259 -7.64 1.26 23.93
C ASP A 259 -6.44 0.41 23.51
N LYS A 260 -6.15 0.33 22.22
CA LYS A 260 -4.94 -0.36 21.71
C LYS A 260 -3.68 0.26 22.29
N ILE A 261 -3.58 1.59 22.28
CA ILE A 261 -2.41 2.32 22.79
C ILE A 261 -2.26 2.11 24.31
N ARG A 262 -3.35 2.13 25.06
CA ARG A 262 -3.34 1.85 26.51
C ARG A 262 -2.88 0.45 26.82
N GLY A 263 -3.27 -0.52 25.99
CA GLY A 263 -2.88 -1.92 26.16
C GLY A 263 -1.43 -2.22 25.78
N CYS A 264 -0.90 -1.60 24.72
CA CYS A 264 0.47 -1.86 24.27
C CYS A 264 1.51 -0.90 24.86
N ARG A 265 1.09 0.24 25.42
CA ARG A 265 1.94 1.24 26.08
C ARG A 265 3.21 1.62 25.29
N PRO A 266 3.10 2.08 24.04
CA PRO A 266 4.27 2.47 23.26
C PRO A 266 4.89 3.76 23.82
N GLU A 267 6.18 3.99 23.62
CA GLU A 267 6.81 5.25 24.01
C GLU A 267 6.32 6.43 23.14
N VAL A 268 6.08 6.15 21.85
CA VAL A 268 5.60 7.12 20.87
C VAL A 268 4.49 6.53 20.02
N VAL A 269 3.45 7.32 19.78
CA VAL A 269 2.44 7.10 18.75
C VAL A 269 2.72 8.06 17.59
N CYS A 270 3.01 7.50 16.42
CA CYS A 270 3.26 8.26 15.20
C CYS A 270 2.03 8.23 14.30
N ILE A 271 1.35 9.36 14.17
CA ILE A 271 0.17 9.54 13.34
C ILE A 271 0.61 9.80 11.89
N VAL A 272 0.35 8.86 10.99
CA VAL A 272 0.87 8.86 9.61
C VAL A 272 -0.05 9.64 8.66
N GLY A 273 -0.34 10.90 9.02
CA GLY A 273 -1.07 11.83 8.18
C GLY A 273 -1.96 12.81 8.93
N LYS A 274 -2.03 14.04 8.40
CA LYS A 274 -2.82 15.16 8.95
C LYS A 274 -4.29 14.82 9.19
N GLY A 275 -4.96 14.16 8.23
CA GLY A 275 -6.39 13.85 8.36
C GLY A 275 -6.74 12.94 9.54
N ILE A 276 -5.82 12.04 9.91
CA ILE A 276 -5.98 11.17 11.09
C ILE A 276 -5.89 12.02 12.36
N TRP A 277 -4.90 12.91 12.42
CA TRP A 277 -4.74 13.83 13.54
C TRP A 277 -5.92 14.78 13.70
N GLU A 278 -6.46 15.29 12.58
CA GLU A 278 -7.68 16.10 12.59
C GLU A 278 -8.89 15.34 13.15
N SER A 279 -8.97 14.02 12.98
CA SER A 279 -10.00 13.17 13.60
C SER A 279 -9.81 13.07 15.11
N ILE A 280 -8.60 12.69 15.53
CA ILE A 280 -8.26 12.57 16.95
C ILE A 280 -8.53 13.90 17.67
N TRP A 281 -8.14 15.01 17.06
CA TRP A 281 -8.41 16.35 17.60
C TRP A 281 -9.89 16.65 17.72
N ARG A 282 -10.70 16.33 16.70
CA ARG A 282 -12.17 16.54 16.76
C ARG A 282 -12.81 15.78 17.90
N VAL A 283 -12.43 14.52 18.09
CA VAL A 283 -13.00 13.67 19.15
C VAL A 283 -12.60 14.20 20.53
N ARG A 284 -11.31 14.55 20.71
CA ARG A 284 -10.80 15.01 22.02
C ARG A 284 -11.24 16.42 22.40
N HIS A 285 -11.32 17.32 21.44
CA HIS A 285 -11.58 18.75 21.68
C HIS A 285 -13.00 19.19 21.31
N GLY A 286 -13.82 18.31 20.73
CA GLY A 286 -15.18 18.61 20.28
C GLY A 286 -15.27 19.56 19.08
N ARG A 287 -14.14 19.90 18.44
CA ARG A 287 -14.08 20.84 17.31
C ARG A 287 -12.94 20.54 16.35
N GLY A 288 -12.99 21.08 15.14
CA GLY A 288 -11.85 21.02 14.22
C GLY A 288 -10.61 21.78 14.74
N ILE A 289 -9.43 21.25 14.42
CA ILE A 289 -8.16 21.94 14.64
C ILE A 289 -8.03 23.14 13.71
N ARG A 290 -7.59 24.28 14.23
CA ARG A 290 -7.32 25.48 13.42
C ARG A 290 -5.96 25.34 12.74
N LYS A 291 -5.72 26.18 11.73
CA LYS A 291 -4.49 26.13 10.94
C LYS A 291 -3.26 26.46 11.79
N GLU A 292 -3.42 27.37 12.74
CA GLU A 292 -2.38 27.87 13.64
C GLU A 292 -2.06 26.87 14.76
N GLU A 293 -3.00 25.99 15.08
CA GLU A 293 -2.84 24.91 16.07
C GLU A 293 -2.18 23.68 15.45
N PHE A 294 -2.33 23.49 14.14
CA PHE A 294 -1.76 22.34 13.45
C PHE A 294 -0.27 22.52 13.18
N ARG A 295 0.53 21.53 13.62
CA ARG A 295 1.92 21.37 13.22
C ARG A 295 2.29 19.91 13.06
N TYR A 296 3.15 19.63 12.07
CA TYR A 296 3.86 18.35 12.01
C TYR A 296 4.90 18.26 13.14
N GLY A 297 5.33 17.05 13.45
CA GLY A 297 6.33 16.79 14.48
C GLY A 297 5.71 16.43 15.84
N TRP A 298 6.50 16.63 16.89
CA TRP A 298 6.11 16.37 18.28
C TRP A 298 4.95 17.23 18.74
N GLN A 299 3.89 16.62 19.28
CA GLN A 299 2.77 17.34 19.89
C GLN A 299 3.02 17.62 21.37
N ASP A 300 2.20 18.49 21.96
CA ASP A 300 2.35 18.90 23.35
C ASP A 300 2.04 17.75 24.32
N LYS A 301 2.55 17.81 25.55
CA LYS A 301 2.37 16.74 26.55
C LYS A 301 0.89 16.46 26.88
N GLY A 302 0.04 17.48 26.79
CA GLY A 302 -1.41 17.33 26.99
C GLY A 302 -2.09 16.46 25.94
N GLU A 303 -1.42 16.23 24.79
CA GLU A 303 -1.94 15.43 23.69
C GLU A 303 -1.51 13.96 23.74
N SER A 304 -0.89 13.51 24.83
CA SER A 304 -0.52 12.10 24.99
C SER A 304 -1.69 11.13 24.80
N MET A 305 -1.43 9.98 24.18
CA MET A 305 -2.46 8.98 23.84
C MET A 305 -2.38 7.74 24.73
N GLY A 306 -3.53 7.15 25.03
CA GLY A 306 -3.70 5.95 25.83
C GLY A 306 -3.57 6.18 27.33
N VAL A 307 -3.79 7.39 27.82
CA VAL A 307 -3.69 7.72 29.25
C VAL A 307 -4.51 6.72 30.08
N ALA A 308 -3.88 6.17 31.12
CA ALA A 308 -4.50 5.28 32.09
C ALA A 308 -4.41 5.91 33.47
N VAL A 309 -5.55 6.20 34.07
CA VAL A 309 -5.63 6.66 35.46
C VAL A 309 -5.87 5.43 36.34
N LYS A 310 -5.18 5.35 37.48
CA LYS A 310 -5.45 4.32 38.49
C LYS A 310 -6.90 4.50 38.95
N ARG A 311 -7.76 3.53 38.65
CA ARG A 311 -9.10 3.45 39.25
C ARG A 311 -8.93 2.91 40.66
N GLU A 312 -9.56 3.57 41.62
CA GLU A 312 -9.73 3.03 42.97
C GLU A 312 -10.44 1.68 42.85
N GLU A 313 -9.90 0.67 43.52
CA GLU A 313 -10.43 -0.70 43.46
C GLU A 313 -11.82 -0.71 44.08
N GLU A 314 -12.87 -1.00 43.30
CA GLU A 314 -14.07 -1.61 43.87
C GLU A 314 -13.69 -3.03 44.29
N GLU A 315 -13.93 -3.37 45.55
CA GLU A 315 -13.63 -4.67 46.17
C GLU A 315 -14.21 -5.82 45.33
N GLY A 316 -13.39 -6.42 44.45
CA GLY A 316 -13.86 -7.54 43.64
C GLY A 316 -13.09 -7.85 42.35
N GLY A 317 -11.87 -8.37 42.49
CA GLY A 317 -11.35 -9.40 41.58
C GLY A 317 -10.70 -8.96 40.25
N GLY A 318 -9.37 -9.10 40.18
CA GLY A 318 -8.63 -9.25 38.92
C GLY A 318 -7.21 -8.69 38.97
N GLU A 319 -6.21 -9.58 39.00
CA GLU A 319 -4.78 -9.28 38.91
C GLU A 319 -4.40 -8.68 37.54
N ALA A 320 -4.62 -7.39 37.36
CA ALA A 320 -3.82 -6.61 36.42
C ALA A 320 -3.36 -5.35 37.16
N PRO A 321 -2.05 -5.07 37.26
CA PRO A 321 -1.58 -3.88 37.95
C PRO A 321 -2.14 -2.66 37.21
N ASN A 322 -3.12 -2.00 37.84
CA ASN A 322 -3.74 -0.78 37.36
C ASN A 322 -2.79 0.40 37.58
N GLU A 323 -1.60 0.32 36.99
CA GLU A 323 -0.56 1.32 37.14
C GLU A 323 -0.95 2.54 36.32
N ALA A 324 -0.96 3.72 36.96
CA ALA A 324 -1.19 4.97 36.25
C ALA A 324 -0.12 5.14 35.15
N TRP A 325 -0.55 5.49 33.94
CA TRP A 325 0.34 5.70 32.80
C TRP A 325 -0.05 7.00 32.09
N ALA A 326 0.92 7.91 31.97
CA ALA A 326 0.74 9.24 31.39
C ALA A 326 0.43 9.24 29.88
N GLY A 327 0.40 8.08 29.24
CA GLY A 327 0.20 7.93 27.81
C GLY A 327 1.49 8.03 27.00
N ALA A 328 1.39 7.67 25.73
CA ALA A 328 2.46 7.76 24.75
C ALA A 328 2.64 9.20 24.27
N LYS A 329 3.87 9.58 23.93
CA LYS A 329 4.12 10.86 23.23
C LYS A 329 3.53 10.79 21.82
N VAL A 330 2.97 11.89 21.33
CA VAL A 330 2.42 11.92 19.97
C VAL A 330 3.37 12.63 19.02
N PHE A 331 3.62 12.00 17.87
CA PHE A 331 4.30 12.59 16.73
C PHE A 331 3.37 12.58 15.52
N VAL A 332 3.17 13.71 14.86
CA VAL A 332 2.34 13.80 13.64
C VAL A 332 3.25 13.86 12.42
N ALA A 333 3.22 12.81 11.61
CA ALA A 333 4.00 12.69 10.40
C ALA A 333 3.17 13.02 9.14
N THR A 334 3.87 13.19 8.03
CA THR A 334 3.24 13.36 6.72
C THR A 334 2.64 12.04 6.22
N SER A 335 1.58 12.10 5.40
CA SER A 335 1.09 10.89 4.72
C SER A 335 2.14 10.29 3.79
N THR A 336 2.27 8.97 3.86
CA THR A 336 3.20 8.16 3.04
C THR A 336 2.58 7.71 1.72
N SER A 337 1.29 7.98 1.49
CA SER A 337 0.63 7.60 0.24
C SER A 337 1.19 8.40 -0.94
N GLY A 338 1.48 7.70 -2.05
CA GLY A 338 1.83 8.35 -3.32
C GLY A 338 0.69 9.17 -3.93
N LEU A 339 -0.54 9.05 -3.42
CA LEU A 339 -1.67 9.90 -3.81
C LEU A 339 -1.66 11.26 -3.08
N ALA A 340 -0.93 11.37 -1.96
CA ALA A 340 -0.83 12.59 -1.16
C ALA A 340 0.34 13.46 -1.65
N ALA A 341 0.03 14.40 -2.54
CA ALA A 341 1.01 15.29 -3.19
C ALA A 341 1.16 16.67 -2.51
N THR A 342 0.59 16.85 -1.32
CA THR A 342 0.55 18.18 -0.65
C THR A 342 1.92 18.70 -0.24
N LEU A 343 2.87 17.82 0.08
CA LEU A 343 4.21 18.17 0.56
C LEU A 343 5.27 17.65 -0.40
N ARG A 344 6.34 18.44 -0.56
CA ARG A 344 7.50 18.05 -1.38
C ARG A 344 8.24 16.87 -0.73
N PRO A 345 8.87 15.98 -1.51
CA PRO A 345 9.60 14.83 -0.96
C PRO A 345 10.61 15.20 0.14
N ALA A 346 11.45 16.21 -0.09
CA ALA A 346 12.45 16.67 0.87
C ALA A 346 11.83 17.16 2.19
N GLU A 347 10.63 17.77 2.13
CA GLU A 347 9.93 18.22 3.32
C GLU A 347 9.35 17.05 4.12
N LYS A 348 8.85 16.01 3.43
CA LYS A 348 8.45 14.76 4.08
C LYS A 348 9.66 14.13 4.78
N GLU A 349 10.79 14.01 4.09
CA GLU A 349 12.01 13.45 4.65
C GLU A 349 12.48 14.21 5.89
N ARG A 350 12.48 15.55 5.85
CA ARG A 350 12.83 16.38 7.01
C ARG A 350 11.93 16.10 8.22
N ILE A 351 10.61 16.05 8.03
CA ILE A 351 9.67 15.76 9.12
C ILE A 351 9.93 14.36 9.68
N TRP A 352 10.10 13.35 8.83
CA TRP A 352 10.37 11.99 9.29
C TRP A 352 11.74 11.87 9.99
N ARG A 353 12.73 12.67 9.57
CA ARG A 353 14.07 12.70 10.19
C ARG A 353 14.03 13.10 11.66
N GLU A 354 13.16 14.02 12.07
CA GLU A 354 13.01 14.38 13.49
C GLU A 354 12.64 13.17 14.38
N LEU A 355 11.73 12.31 13.90
CA LEU A 355 11.38 11.08 14.60
C LEU A 355 12.52 10.05 14.54
N GLY A 356 13.23 9.98 13.42
CA GLY A 356 14.38 9.10 13.22
C GLY A 356 15.54 9.40 14.17
N GLU A 357 15.92 10.67 14.30
CA GLU A 357 16.96 11.11 15.25
C GLU A 357 16.58 10.77 16.69
N TRP A 358 15.31 10.94 17.04
CA TRP A 358 14.81 10.52 18.35
C TRP A 358 14.91 9.00 18.54
N CYS A 359 14.60 8.20 17.51
CA CYS A 359 14.72 6.75 17.58
C CYS A 359 16.18 6.31 17.74
N GLU A 360 17.12 6.92 17.00
CA GLU A 360 18.56 6.69 17.10
C GLU A 360 19.06 6.98 18.52
N MET A 361 18.76 8.18 19.03
CA MET A 361 19.09 8.61 20.40
C MET A 361 18.50 7.63 21.43
N ARG A 362 17.23 7.27 21.28
CA ARG A 362 16.52 6.45 22.27
C ARG A 362 17.06 5.02 22.33
N ARG A 363 17.45 4.45 21.18
CA ARG A 363 18.12 3.14 21.14
C ARG A 363 19.50 3.20 21.80
N ALA A 364 20.29 4.25 21.55
CA ALA A 364 21.59 4.41 22.22
C ALA A 364 21.46 4.45 23.75
N GLN A 365 20.46 5.17 24.28
CA GLN A 365 20.16 5.22 25.71
C GLN A 365 19.73 3.87 26.31
N LYS A 366 19.02 3.03 25.54
CA LYS A 366 18.64 1.69 25.99
C LYS A 366 19.84 0.74 26.01
N SER A 367 20.71 0.83 25.00
CA SER A 367 21.94 0.04 24.92
C SER A 367 22.93 0.36 26.04
N THR A 368 22.97 1.61 26.54
CA THR A 368 23.83 1.98 27.68
C THR A 368 23.27 1.57 29.04
N ARG A 369 21.93 1.53 29.21
CA ARG A 369 21.28 1.06 30.45
C ARG A 369 21.24 -0.46 30.60
N GLY A 370 21.43 -1.20 29.50
CA GLY A 370 21.47 -2.67 29.49
C GLY A 370 22.88 -3.26 29.61
N ARG A 371 23.90 -2.41 29.73
CA ARG A 371 25.25 -2.78 30.21
C ARG A 371 25.36 -2.37 31.66
#